data_AF-A0A371EF14-F1
#
_entry.id   AF-A0A371EF14-F1
#
_cell.length_a   1.000
_cell.length_b   1.000
_cell.length_c   1.000
_cell.angle_alpha   90.00
_cell.angle_beta   90.00
_cell.angle_gamma   90.00
#
_symmetry.space_group_name_H-M   'P 1'
#
loop_
_entity.id
_entity.type
_entity.pdbx_description
1 polymer ?
#
loop_
_entity_poly.entity_id
_entity_poly.type
_entity_poly.pdbx_seq_one_letter_code
_entity_poly.pdbx_strand_id
1 'polypeptide(L)'
;MCWFLLVLFLSLTYGSVSETSHHKKLPSAVVIGTVYCDTCFQHGFSGRSHFISGASVAVECKAGKSVPSFKQEVKTNEHGKFKVKLPFKVRKHTKRIKGCTVKLISSNVPHCAVAS
;
A
#
# COMPACT_ATOMS: atom_id res chain seq x y z
N MET A 1 -14.19 -63.43 8.28
CA MET A 1 -15.22 -62.40 7.98
C MET A 1 -14.95 -61.04 8.65
N CYS A 2 -14.24 -60.96 9.79
CA CYS A 2 -13.89 -59.67 10.44
C CYS A 2 -12.74 -58.89 9.79
N TRP A 3 -11.87 -59.53 9.00
CA TRP A 3 -10.71 -58.87 8.39
C TRP A 3 -11.12 -57.79 7.38
N PHE A 4 -12.15 -58.04 6.58
CA PHE A 4 -12.64 -57.08 5.59
C PHE A 4 -13.18 -55.79 6.23
N LEU A 5 -13.78 -55.90 7.42
CA LEU A 5 -14.27 -54.74 8.17
C LEU A 5 -13.12 -53.88 8.69
N LEU A 6 -12.03 -54.50 9.16
CA LEU A 6 -10.82 -53.79 9.61
C LEU A 6 -10.16 -52.98 8.49
N VAL A 7 -10.10 -53.52 7.27
CA VAL A 7 -9.51 -52.82 6.10
C VAL A 7 -10.37 -51.62 5.68
N LEU A 8 -11.69 -51.75 5.75
CA LEU A 8 -12.64 -50.66 5.48
C LEU A 8 -12.55 -49.54 6.53
N PHE A 9 -12.39 -49.87 7.81
CA PHE A 9 -12.20 -48.85 8.85
C PHE A 9 -10.89 -48.08 8.69
N LEU A 10 -9.81 -48.74 8.26
CA LEU A 10 -8.51 -48.10 8.00
C LEU A 10 -8.52 -47.15 6.80
N SER A 11 -9.33 -47.39 5.77
CA SER A 11 -9.40 -46.50 4.61
C SER A 11 -10.23 -45.23 4.87
N LEU A 12 -11.24 -45.29 5.74
CA LEU A 12 -12.02 -44.12 6.13
C LEU A 12 -11.24 -43.10 6.98
N THR A 13 -10.20 -43.52 7.71
CA THR A 13 -9.35 -42.58 8.48
C THR A 13 -8.32 -41.83 7.62
N TYR A 14 -8.09 -42.27 6.37
CA TYR A 14 -7.19 -41.59 5.42
C TYR A 14 -7.92 -40.61 4.47
N GLY A 15 -9.25 -40.52 4.53
CA GLY A 15 -10.08 -39.86 3.52
C GLY A 15 -10.36 -38.37 3.73
N SER A 16 -10.04 -37.77 4.87
CA SER A 16 -10.29 -36.33 5.09
C SER A 16 -9.06 -35.49 4.77
N VAL A 17 -8.68 -35.43 3.49
CA VAL A 17 -7.84 -34.33 3.00
C VAL A 17 -8.74 -33.11 2.94
N SER A 18 -8.84 -32.40 4.06
CA SER A 18 -9.43 -31.06 4.07
C SER A 18 -8.59 -30.21 3.13
N GLU A 19 -9.16 -29.83 1.99
CA GLU A 19 -8.59 -28.85 1.09
C GLU A 19 -8.64 -27.50 1.82
N THR A 20 -7.65 -27.24 2.68
CA THR A 20 -7.43 -25.95 3.28
C THR A 20 -7.02 -25.03 2.14
N SER A 21 -8.01 -24.38 1.53
CA SER A 21 -7.77 -23.23 0.67
C SER A 21 -7.13 -22.16 1.54
N HIS A 22 -5.80 -22.23 1.65
CA HIS A 22 -5.01 -21.13 2.13
C HIS A 22 -5.18 -20.03 1.09
N HIS A 23 -6.29 -19.28 1.18
CA HIS A 23 -6.40 -17.94 0.66
C HIS A 23 -5.29 -17.16 1.35
N LYS A 24 -4.08 -17.24 0.80
CA LYS A 24 -2.96 -16.39 1.19
C LYS A 24 -3.48 -14.98 0.99
N LYS A 25 -3.87 -14.32 2.09
CA LYS A 25 -4.31 -12.92 2.08
C LYS A 25 -3.23 -12.17 1.31
N LEU A 26 -3.58 -11.72 0.11
CA LEU A 26 -2.61 -11.03 -0.73
C LEU A 26 -2.14 -9.79 0.05
N PRO A 27 -0.82 -9.59 0.18
CA PRO A 27 -0.29 -8.51 1.00
C PRO A 27 -0.89 -7.19 0.55
N SER A 28 -1.44 -6.41 1.47
CA SER A 28 -1.90 -5.04 1.18
C SER A 28 -0.69 -4.13 1.08
N ALA A 29 -0.65 -3.24 0.08
CA ALA A 29 0.41 -2.25 -0.06
C ALA A 29 -0.23 -0.88 -0.23
N VAL A 30 0.14 0.04 0.66
CA VAL A 30 -0.45 1.37 0.75
C VAL A 30 0.68 2.37 0.96
N VAL A 31 0.69 3.43 0.17
CA VAL A 31 1.57 4.59 0.37
C VAL A 31 0.81 5.58 1.25
N ILE A 32 1.43 5.97 2.36
CA ILE A 32 0.87 6.92 3.33
C ILE A 32 1.89 8.03 3.51
N GLY A 33 1.44 9.27 3.49
CA GLY A 33 2.29 10.42 3.77
C GLY A 33 1.49 11.57 4.33
N THR A 34 2.20 12.61 4.74
CA THR A 34 1.63 13.84 5.27
C THR A 34 2.29 15.02 4.58
N VAL A 35 1.51 16.04 4.25
CA VAL A 35 2.01 17.31 3.72
C VAL A 35 1.86 18.36 4.81
N TYR A 36 2.95 19.07 5.09
CA TYR A 36 3.01 20.16 6.02
C TYR A 36 3.77 21.33 5.41
N CYS A 37 3.45 22.53 5.86
CA CYS A 37 4.23 23.72 5.58
C CYS A 37 5.17 23.99 6.74
N ASP A 38 6.45 24.14 6.44
CA ASP A 38 7.45 24.67 7.36
C ASP A 38 7.69 26.15 7.05
N THR A 39 7.11 27.03 7.86
CA THR A 39 7.26 28.48 7.71
C THR A 39 8.67 28.96 8.06
N CYS A 40 9.47 28.14 8.73
CA CYS A 40 10.80 28.52 9.20
C CYS A 40 11.93 28.04 8.28
N PHE A 41 11.61 27.34 7.18
CA PHE A 41 12.58 26.75 6.24
C PHE A 41 13.72 26.00 6.94
N GLN A 42 13.44 25.38 8.09
CA GLN A 42 14.43 24.64 8.89
C GLN A 42 14.66 23.23 8.35
N HIS A 43 14.16 22.92 7.14
CA HIS A 43 14.26 21.62 6.48
C HIS A 43 13.81 20.48 7.40
N GLY A 44 12.63 20.60 8.00
CA GLY A 44 12.07 19.55 8.84
C GLY A 44 10.75 19.91 9.50
N PHE A 45 10.08 18.90 10.04
CA PHE A 45 8.87 19.11 10.84
C PHE A 45 9.26 19.69 12.21
N SER A 46 8.76 20.90 12.51
CA SER A 46 8.92 21.55 13.80
C SER A 46 7.56 21.74 14.47
N GLY A 47 7.53 22.13 15.75
CA GLY A 47 6.28 22.46 16.44
C GLY A 47 5.49 23.62 15.82
N ARG A 48 6.11 24.38 14.89
CA ARG A 48 5.48 25.46 14.13
C ARG A 48 5.04 25.04 12.73
N SER A 49 5.25 23.78 12.35
CA SER A 49 4.82 23.26 11.06
C SER A 49 3.30 23.04 11.05
N HIS A 50 2.65 23.48 9.98
CA HIS A 50 1.20 23.39 9.84
C HIS A 50 0.82 22.36 8.77
N PHE A 51 -0.08 21.44 9.09
CA PHE A 51 -0.56 20.46 8.12
C PHE A 51 -1.39 21.13 7.01
N ILE A 52 -1.17 20.73 5.77
CA ILE A 52 -1.85 21.33 4.61
C ILE A 52 -3.00 20.42 4.18
N SER A 53 -4.24 20.84 4.45
CA SER A 53 -5.45 20.19 3.95
C SER A 53 -5.75 20.57 2.51
N GLY A 54 -6.08 19.60 1.66
CA GLY A 54 -6.45 19.82 0.26
C GLY A 54 -5.29 19.99 -0.72
N ALA A 55 -4.05 19.80 -0.28
CA ALA A 55 -2.87 19.76 -1.16
C ALA A 55 -2.97 18.58 -2.13
N SER A 56 -2.63 18.82 -3.40
CA SER A 56 -2.63 17.77 -4.42
C SER A 56 -1.26 17.10 -4.51
N VAL A 57 -1.24 15.78 -4.46
CA VAL A 57 -0.03 14.95 -4.39
C VAL A 57 -0.10 13.84 -5.43
N ALA A 58 0.93 13.74 -6.26
CA ALA A 58 1.10 12.63 -7.19
C ALA A 58 2.01 11.56 -6.59
N VAL A 59 1.50 10.33 -6.55
CA VAL A 59 2.27 9.13 -6.17
C VAL A 59 2.53 8.31 -7.43
N GLU A 60 3.80 8.05 -7.71
CA GLU A 60 4.24 7.20 -8.82
C GLU A 60 5.07 6.04 -8.30
N CYS A 61 4.63 4.80 -8.49
CA CYS A 61 5.37 3.61 -8.12
C CYS A 61 5.91 2.91 -9.38
N LYS A 62 7.24 2.82 -9.47
CA LYS A 62 7.93 2.14 -10.58
C LYS A 62 8.21 0.70 -10.20
N ALA A 63 7.48 -0.22 -10.83
CA ALA A 63 7.87 -1.62 -10.86
C ALA A 63 8.79 -1.85 -12.08
N GLY A 64 9.69 -2.84 -12.01
CA GLY A 64 10.73 -3.04 -13.04
C GLY A 64 10.21 -3.14 -14.49
N LYS A 65 11.12 -3.24 -15.49
CA LYS A 65 10.82 -3.12 -16.94
C LYS A 65 9.58 -3.88 -17.46
N SER A 66 9.18 -4.97 -16.81
CA SER A 66 8.06 -5.84 -17.23
C SER A 66 6.74 -5.60 -16.48
N VAL A 67 6.66 -4.61 -15.57
CA VAL A 67 5.47 -4.37 -14.75
C VAL A 67 5.03 -2.91 -14.94
N PRO A 68 3.74 -2.65 -15.23
CA PRO A 68 3.25 -1.29 -15.47
C PRO A 68 3.52 -0.40 -14.24
N SER A 69 4.02 0.81 -14.49
CA SER A 69 4.09 1.84 -13.47
C SER A 69 2.67 2.27 -13.06
N PHE A 70 2.51 2.60 -11.80
CA PHE A 70 1.26 3.12 -11.28
C PHE A 70 1.45 4.57 -10.90
N LYS A 71 0.52 5.43 -11.33
CA LYS A 71 0.48 6.84 -10.99
C LYS A 71 -0.93 7.20 -10.53
N GLN A 72 -1.04 7.89 -9.41
CA GLN A 72 -2.31 8.42 -8.93
C GLN A 72 -2.08 9.78 -8.26
N GLU A 73 -2.96 10.73 -8.56
CA GLU A 73 -3.04 12.01 -7.86
C GLU A 73 -4.15 11.94 -6.81
N VAL A 74 -3.85 12.41 -5.59
CA VAL A 74 -4.78 12.44 -4.46
C VAL A 74 -4.66 13.75 -3.70
N LYS A 75 -5.74 14.14 -3.02
CA LYS A 75 -5.73 15.27 -2.10
C LYS A 75 -5.46 14.83 -0.67
N THR A 76 -4.78 15.66 0.10
CA THR A 76 -4.64 15.48 1.55
C THR A 76 -5.96 15.78 2.26
N ASN A 77 -6.18 15.09 3.39
CA ASN A 77 -7.32 15.35 4.27
C ASN A 77 -7.06 16.54 5.22
N GLU A 78 -8.01 16.80 6.12
CA GLU A 78 -7.95 17.87 7.12
C GLU A 78 -6.70 17.86 8.00
N HIS A 79 -6.06 16.70 8.16
CA HIS A 79 -4.83 16.52 8.94
C HIS A 79 -3.57 16.51 8.06
N GLY A 80 -3.67 16.95 6.81
CA GLY A 80 -2.58 16.91 5.82
C GLY A 80 -2.19 15.51 5.35
N LYS A 81 -2.94 14.47 5.70
CA LYS A 81 -2.59 13.07 5.40
C LYS A 81 -3.17 12.64 4.06
N PHE A 82 -2.41 11.87 3.28
CA PHE A 82 -2.90 11.18 2.09
C PHE A 82 -2.64 9.67 2.18
N LYS A 83 -3.47 8.89 1.49
CA LYS A 83 -3.35 7.42 1.41
C LYS A 83 -3.64 6.94 -0.01
N VAL A 84 -2.73 6.14 -0.57
CA VAL A 84 -2.89 5.56 -1.90
C VAL A 84 -2.75 4.04 -1.83
N LYS A 85 -3.84 3.32 -2.15
CA LYS A 85 -3.83 1.85 -2.22
C LYS A 85 -3.28 1.43 -3.57
N LEU A 86 -2.22 0.62 -3.57
CA LEU A 86 -1.64 0.13 -4.82
C LEU A 86 -2.57 -0.90 -5.48
N PRO A 87 -2.81 -0.80 -6.80
CA PRO A 87 -3.65 -1.74 -7.51
C PRO A 87 -3.04 -3.14 -7.49
N PHE A 88 -3.88 -4.16 -7.60
CA PHE A 88 -3.49 -5.55 -7.48
C PHE A 88 -2.29 -5.95 -8.36
N LYS A 89 -2.27 -5.48 -9.62
CA LYS A 89 -1.21 -5.78 -10.60
C LYS A 89 0.17 -5.34 -10.12
N VAL A 90 0.24 -4.22 -9.41
CA VAL A 90 1.48 -3.69 -8.82
C VAL A 90 1.77 -4.35 -7.47
N ARG A 91 0.74 -4.52 -6.65
CA ARG A 91 0.83 -5.12 -5.31
C ARG A 91 1.33 -6.57 -5.30
N LYS A 92 0.89 -7.38 -6.29
CA LYS A 92 1.37 -8.75 -6.51
C LYS A 92 2.89 -8.81 -6.72
N HIS A 93 3.46 -7.71 -7.22
CA HIS A 93 4.88 -7.57 -7.51
C HIS A 93 5.58 -6.57 -6.57
N THR A 94 5.10 -6.40 -5.34
CA THR A 94 5.70 -5.50 -4.33
C THR A 94 7.20 -5.70 -4.17
N LYS A 95 7.68 -6.96 -4.16
CA LYS A 95 9.11 -7.29 -4.11
C LYS A 95 9.93 -6.80 -5.33
N ARG A 96 9.26 -6.46 -6.44
CA ARG A 96 9.86 -5.96 -7.70
C ARG A 96 9.67 -4.44 -7.89
N ILE A 97 8.99 -3.77 -6.95
CA ILE A 97 8.90 -2.31 -6.94
C ILE A 97 10.27 -1.78 -6.55
N LYS A 98 10.88 -0.97 -7.43
CA LYS A 98 12.18 -0.35 -7.15
C LYS A 98 12.06 0.82 -6.19
N GLY A 99 10.91 1.49 -6.22
CA GLY A 99 10.58 2.60 -5.34
C GLY A 99 9.29 3.28 -5.78
N CYS A 100 8.72 4.07 -4.87
CA CYS A 100 7.68 5.02 -5.18
C CYS A 100 8.23 6.44 -5.01
N THR A 101 7.90 7.32 -5.93
CA THR A 101 8.18 8.75 -5.86
C THR A 101 6.89 9.47 -5.52
N VAL A 102 7.01 10.46 -4.64
CA VAL A 102 5.91 11.34 -4.26
C VAL A 102 6.26 12.74 -4.71
N LYS A 103 5.33 13.44 -5.34
CA LYS A 103 5.50 14.83 -5.79
C LYS A 103 4.32 15.67 -5.32
N LEU A 104 4.61 16.82 -4.71
CA LEU A 104 3.61 17.86 -4.50
C LEU A 104 3.26 18.47 -5.86
N ILE A 105 1.98 18.47 -6.21
CA ILE A 105 1.46 19.08 -7.45
C ILE A 105 0.99 20.50 -7.16
N SER A 106 0.24 20.68 -6.08
CA SER A 106 -0.25 22.00 -5.69
C SER A 106 -0.55 22.07 -4.20
N SER A 107 -0.52 23.30 -3.68
CA SER A 107 -0.93 23.66 -2.34
C SER A 107 -1.93 24.80 -2.42
N ASN A 108 -2.94 24.75 -1.57
CA ASN A 108 -3.92 25.80 -1.35
C ASN A 108 -3.49 26.81 -0.28
N VAL A 109 -2.30 26.64 0.31
CA VAL A 109 -1.75 27.56 1.31
C VAL A 109 -0.73 28.48 0.65
N PRO A 110 -0.90 29.82 0.75
CA PRO A 110 0.05 30.79 0.22
C PRO A 110 1.47 30.54 0.74
N HIS A 111 2.47 30.75 -0.12
CA HIS A 111 3.90 30.55 0.20
C HIS A 111 4.32 29.11 0.57
N CYS A 112 3.41 28.13 0.50
CA CYS A 112 3.67 26.72 0.80
C CYS A 112 3.47 25.82 -0.43
N ALA A 113 3.92 26.27 -1.61
CA ALA A 113 3.67 25.61 -2.90
C ALA A 113 4.88 24.80 -3.44
N VAL A 114 6.04 24.88 -2.79
CA VAL A 114 7.27 24.21 -3.21
C VAL A 114 7.62 23.13 -2.20
N ALA A 115 7.80 21.89 -2.68
CA ALA A 115 8.27 20.78 -1.85
C ALA A 115 9.80 20.81 -1.73
N SER A 116 10.31 20.50 -0.55
CA SER A 116 11.73 20.26 -0.25
C SER A 116 12.04 18.76 -0.18
#